data_AF-A0A8B3DK14-F1
#
_entry.id   AF-A0A8B3DK14-F1
#
_cell.length_a   1.000
_cell.length_b   1.000
_cell.length_c   1.000
_cell.angle_alpha   90.00
_cell.angle_beta   90.00
_cell.angle_gamma   90.00
#
_symmetry.space_group_name_H-M   'P 1'
#
loop_
_entity.id
_entity.type
_entity.pdbx_description
1 polymer ?
#
loop_
_entity_poly.entity_id
_entity_poly.type
_entity_poly.pdbx_seq_one_letter_code
_entity_poly.pdbx_strand_id
1 'polypeptide(L)'
;MAQKKQVSLESRDDLKIVLRRMTNKALRELREETGLTDFTDSQSLFHFTNYTIANEIGGNSAQVAEVIRLSDLEYVNNGDSVVVWLDDLDERLANFVN
;
A
#
# COMPACT_ATOMS: atom_id res chain seq x y z
N MET A 1 11.05 -3.10 -22.24
CA MET A 1 9.94 -3.42 -21.32
C MET A 1 10.58 -3.86 -20.01
N ALA A 2 10.43 -3.09 -18.93
CA ALA A 2 11.00 -3.47 -17.63
C ALA A 2 10.21 -4.67 -17.09
N GLN A 3 10.87 -5.81 -16.91
CA GLN A 3 10.31 -6.95 -16.20
C GLN A 3 9.99 -6.50 -14.76
N LYS A 4 8.71 -6.39 -14.41
CA LYS A 4 8.30 -6.33 -13.01
C LYS A 4 8.81 -7.61 -12.36
N LYS A 5 9.85 -7.48 -11.53
CA LYS A 5 10.40 -8.61 -10.78
C LYS A 5 9.29 -9.12 -9.87
N GLN A 6 8.82 -10.33 -10.10
CA GLN A 6 7.79 -10.96 -9.29
C GLN A 6 8.32 -11.04 -7.86
N VAL A 7 7.67 -10.34 -6.94
CA VAL A 7 8.00 -10.40 -5.51
C VAL A 7 6.94 -11.29 -4.87
N SER A 8 7.38 -12.43 -4.34
CA SER A 8 6.52 -13.30 -3.53
C SER A 8 6.32 -12.61 -2.18
N LEU A 9 5.06 -12.45 -1.74
CA LEU A 9 4.75 -12.04 -0.37
C LEU A 9 4.80 -13.29 0.50
N GLU A 10 5.98 -13.62 1.02
CA GLU A 10 6.20 -14.83 1.82
C GLU A 10 6.02 -14.57 3.31
N SER A 11 6.07 -13.30 3.72
CA SER A 11 5.98 -12.89 5.11
C SER A 11 5.20 -11.59 5.33
N ARG A 12 4.82 -11.36 6.59
CA ARG A 12 4.27 -10.08 7.08
C ARG A 12 5.20 -8.90 6.77
N ASP A 13 6.50 -9.09 6.95
CA ASP A 13 7.47 -8.01 6.75
C ASP A 13 7.53 -7.60 5.27
N ASP A 14 7.35 -8.55 4.36
CA ASP A 14 7.25 -8.26 2.93
C ASP A 14 6.03 -7.40 2.61
N LEU A 15 4.88 -7.65 3.27
CA LEU A 15 3.67 -6.83 3.09
C LEU A 15 3.93 -5.38 3.50
N LYS A 16 4.52 -5.15 4.68
CA LYS A 16 4.85 -3.79 5.14
C LYS A 16 5.84 -3.09 4.22
N ILE A 17 6.85 -3.80 3.72
CA ILE A 17 7.82 -3.25 2.76
C ILE A 17 7.13 -2.84 1.46
N VAL A 18 6.24 -3.67 0.92
CA VAL A 18 5.48 -3.38 -0.30
C VAL A 18 4.56 -2.18 -0.09
N LEU A 19 3.80 -2.14 1.00
CA LEU A 19 2.93 -1.01 1.34
C LEU A 19 3.73 0.29 1.47
N ARG A 20 4.86 0.29 2.18
CA ARG A 20 5.76 1.47 2.28
C ARG A 20 6.25 1.94 0.92
N ARG A 21 6.61 1.02 0.03
CA ARG A 21 7.02 1.37 -1.35
C ARG A 21 5.86 1.99 -2.13
N MET A 22 4.68 1.40 -2.05
CA MET A 22 3.47 1.90 -2.72
C MET A 22 3.07 3.28 -2.21
N THR A 23 3.04 3.49 -0.88
CA THR A 23 2.75 4.79 -0.27
C THR A 23 3.75 5.86 -0.71
N ASN A 24 5.05 5.58 -0.65
CA ASN A 24 6.08 6.53 -1.12
C ASN A 24 5.94 6.88 -2.60
N LYS A 25 5.61 5.89 -3.42
CA LYS A 25 5.38 6.09 -4.85
C LYS A 25 4.17 6.99 -5.08
N ALA A 26 3.04 6.68 -4.46
CA ALA A 26 1.82 7.48 -4.54
C ALA A 26 2.03 8.92 -4.04
N LEU A 27 2.78 9.12 -2.95
CA LEU A 27 3.12 10.45 -2.45
C LEU A 27 3.90 11.29 -3.47
N ARG A 28 4.88 10.68 -4.15
CA ARG A 28 5.66 11.36 -5.19
C ARG A 28 4.81 11.67 -6.41
N GLU A 29 4.03 10.70 -6.88
CA GLU A 29 3.14 10.86 -8.04
C GLU A 29 2.11 11.97 -7.78
N LEU A 30 1.42 11.95 -6.64
CA LEU A 30 0.45 12.98 -6.27
C LEU A 30 1.09 14.36 -6.14
N ARG A 31 2.30 14.46 -5.59
CA ARG A 31 3.04 15.73 -5.52
C ARG A 31 3.38 16.25 -6.91
N GLU A 32 3.80 15.38 -7.83
CA GLU A 32 4.12 15.75 -9.21
C GLU A 32 2.87 16.18 -9.99
N GLU A 33 1.73 15.53 -9.76
CA GLU A 33 0.46 15.82 -10.43
C GLU A 33 -0.24 17.09 -9.92
N THR A 34 -0.21 17.32 -8.60
CA THR A 34 -1.02 18.36 -7.95
C THR A 34 -0.21 19.52 -7.39
N GLY A 35 1.10 19.34 -7.20
CA GLY A 35 1.96 20.27 -6.47
C GLY A 35 1.76 20.26 -4.95
N LEU A 36 0.85 19.43 -4.43
CA LEU A 36 0.56 19.33 -3.00
C LEU A 36 1.61 18.49 -2.26
N THR A 37 1.89 18.88 -1.02
CA THR A 37 2.75 18.14 -0.09
C THR A 37 2.03 17.71 1.18
N ASP A 38 0.81 18.18 1.39
CA ASP A 38 -0.03 17.78 2.53
C ASP A 38 -1.18 16.89 2.07
N PHE A 39 -1.17 15.67 2.61
CA PHE A 39 -2.18 14.65 2.37
C PHE A 39 -2.73 14.08 3.68
N THR A 40 -2.50 14.76 4.82
CA THR A 40 -2.94 14.30 6.15
C THR A 40 -4.46 14.14 6.24
N ASP A 41 -5.22 14.96 5.51
CA ASP A 41 -6.68 14.87 5.37
C ASP A 41 -7.16 13.84 4.32
N SER A 42 -6.23 13.20 3.59
CA SER A 42 -6.53 12.34 2.43
C SER A 42 -5.90 10.94 2.55
N GLN A 43 -5.85 10.41 3.77
CA GLN A 43 -5.22 9.13 4.10
C GLN A 43 -5.78 7.96 3.27
N SER A 44 -7.07 8.01 2.94
CA SER A 44 -7.75 6.98 2.13
C SER A 44 -7.12 6.78 0.75
N LEU A 45 -6.37 7.76 0.23
CA LEU A 45 -5.61 7.63 -1.03
C LEU A 45 -4.47 6.62 -0.93
N PHE A 46 -4.01 6.32 0.29
CA PHE A 46 -2.92 5.38 0.57
C PHE A 46 -3.42 4.06 1.15
N HIS A 47 -4.72 3.81 1.06
CA HIS A 47 -5.31 2.52 1.37
C HIS A 47 -5.27 1.65 0.12
N PHE A 48 -4.72 0.45 0.23
CA PHE A 48 -4.50 -0.43 -0.91
C PHE A 48 -5.33 -1.69 -0.80
N THR A 49 -5.93 -2.09 -1.93
CA THR A 49 -6.63 -3.37 -2.00
C THR A 49 -5.63 -4.52 -2.23
N ASN A 50 -6.00 -5.73 -1.82
CA ASN A 50 -5.30 -6.96 -2.18
C ASN A 50 -5.09 -7.09 -3.71
N TYR A 51 -6.00 -6.59 -4.53
CA TYR A 51 -5.84 -6.55 -5.99
C TYR A 51 -4.76 -5.56 -6.44
N THR A 52 -4.75 -4.35 -5.89
CA THR A 52 -3.75 -3.32 -6.21
C THR A 52 -2.35 -3.80 -5.82
N ILE A 53 -2.21 -4.38 -4.64
CA ILE A 53 -0.95 -4.95 -4.14
C ILE A 53 -0.50 -6.11 -5.03
N ALA A 54 -1.40 -7.03 -5.36
CA ALA A 54 -1.11 -8.14 -6.27
C ALA A 54 -0.60 -7.67 -7.64
N ASN A 55 -1.22 -6.64 -8.22
CA ASN A 55 -0.78 -6.05 -9.48
C ASN A 55 0.59 -5.33 -9.37
N GLU A 56 0.89 -4.74 -8.22
CA GLU A 56 2.18 -4.10 -7.96
C GLU A 56 3.31 -5.14 -7.89
N ILE A 57 3.09 -6.28 -7.23
CA ILE A 57 4.11 -7.32 -7.05
C ILE A 57 4.11 -8.40 -8.15
N GLY A 58 3.11 -8.40 -9.03
CA GLY A 58 2.91 -9.46 -10.04
C GLY A 58 2.46 -10.80 -9.42
N GLY A 59 1.64 -10.74 -8.36
CA GLY A 59 1.21 -11.88 -7.55
C GLY A 59 -0.29 -12.19 -7.66
N ASN A 60 -0.76 -13.13 -6.83
CA ASN A 60 -2.16 -13.55 -6.77
C ASN A 60 -2.92 -12.79 -5.67
N SER A 61 -4.04 -12.14 -6.01
CA SER A 61 -4.81 -11.31 -5.08
C SER A 61 -5.48 -12.08 -3.94
N ALA A 62 -5.78 -13.37 -4.10
CA ALA A 62 -6.30 -14.21 -3.03
C ALA A 62 -5.21 -14.53 -2.00
N GLN A 63 -3.99 -14.82 -2.47
CA GLN A 63 -2.82 -15.00 -1.58
C GLN A 63 -2.51 -13.70 -0.83
N VAL A 64 -2.54 -12.55 -1.51
CA VAL A 64 -2.35 -11.26 -0.84
C VAL A 64 -3.43 -11.02 0.21
N ALA A 65 -4.70 -11.34 -0.07
CA ALA A 65 -5.78 -11.21 0.92
C ALA A 65 -5.54 -12.08 2.16
N GLU A 66 -5.03 -13.30 1.98
CA GLU A 66 -4.65 -14.18 3.09
C GLU A 66 -3.50 -13.58 3.91
N VAL A 67 -2.43 -13.10 3.26
CA VAL A 67 -1.31 -12.44 3.94
C VAL A 67 -1.76 -11.21 4.71
N ILE A 68 -2.69 -10.39 4.18
CA ILE A 68 -3.25 -9.24 4.90
C ILE A 68 -3.99 -9.71 6.16
N ARG A 69 -4.86 -10.72 6.06
CA ARG A 69 -5.64 -11.24 7.20
C ARG A 69 -4.78 -11.89 8.28
N LEU A 70 -3.63 -12.45 7.90
CA LEU A 70 -2.64 -13.02 8.82
C LEU A 70 -1.67 -11.97 9.36
N SER A 71 -1.74 -10.73 8.88
CA SER A 71 -0.90 -9.63 9.36
C SER A 71 -1.54 -8.93 10.57
N ASP A 72 -0.71 -8.24 11.35
CA ASP A 72 -1.18 -7.38 12.45
C ASP A 72 -1.59 -5.97 11.97
N LEU A 73 -1.75 -5.76 10.67
CA LEU A 73 -2.19 -4.46 10.13
C LEU A 73 -3.71 -4.35 10.24
N GLU A 74 -4.18 -3.12 10.46
CA GLU A 74 -5.60 -2.84 10.31
C GLU A 74 -6.02 -3.02 8.85
N TYR A 75 -7.18 -3.65 8.66
CA TYR A 75 -7.76 -3.88 7.35
C TYR A 75 -9.29 -3.86 7.41
N VAL A 76 -9.92 -3.58 6.27
CA VAL A 76 -11.37 -3.63 6.09
C VAL A 76 -11.70 -4.62 4.97
N ASN A 77 -12.69 -5.47 5.20
CA ASN A 77 -13.29 -6.28 4.14
C ASN A 77 -14.34 -5.43 3.41
N ASN A 78 -14.18 -5.29 2.10
CA ASN A 78 -15.11 -4.60 1.22
C ASN A 78 -15.53 -5.55 0.10
N GLY A 79 -16.54 -6.39 0.38
CA GLY A 79 -16.96 -7.47 -0.49
C GLY A 79 -15.83 -8.47 -0.71
N ASP A 80 -15.42 -8.66 -1.97
CA ASP A 80 -14.34 -9.57 -2.36
C ASP A 80 -12.94 -8.96 -2.19
N SER A 81 -12.86 -7.68 -1.86
CA SER A 81 -11.60 -6.96 -1.65
C SER A 81 -11.25 -6.82 -0.18
N VAL A 82 -9.96 -6.91 0.13
CA VAL A 82 -9.40 -6.59 1.44
C VAL A 82 -8.58 -5.32 1.27
N VAL A 83 -8.97 -4.26 2.00
CA VAL A 83 -8.32 -2.96 2.00
C VAL A 83 -7.43 -2.87 3.23
N VAL A 84 -6.16 -2.52 3.03
CA VAL A 84 -5.15 -2.42 4.10
C VAL A 84 -4.37 -1.12 3.96
N TRP A 85 -3.87 -0.61 5.08
CA TRP A 85 -2.97 0.54 5.13
C TRP A 85 -1.82 0.28 6.11
N LEU A 86 -0.84 1.19 6.12
CA LEU A 86 0.27 1.12 7.06
C LEU A 86 -0.17 1.57 8.46
N ASP A 87 0.35 0.90 9.49
CA ASP A 87 0.18 1.32 10.88
C ASP A 87 0.85 2.67 11.18
N ASP A 88 1.92 2.99 10.44
CA ASP A 88 2.64 4.26 10.54
C ASP A 88 2.16 5.31 9.50
N LEU A 89 0.98 5.14 8.89
CA LEU A 89 0.53 6.00 7.79
C LEU A 89 0.45 7.49 8.21
N ASP A 90 -0.16 7.81 9.35
CA ASP A 90 -0.31 9.18 9.84
C ASP A 90 1.03 9.89 10.02
N GLU A 91 1.95 9.24 10.74
CA GLU A 91 3.31 9.76 10.96
C GLU A 91 4.03 9.98 9.63
N ARG A 92 3.82 9.07 8.68
CA ARG A 92 4.46 9.10 7.37
C ARG A 92 3.94 10.22 6.49
N LEU A 93 2.65 10.54 6.55
CA LEU A 93 2.05 11.69 5.88
C LEU A 93 2.52 13.00 6.51
N ALA A 94 2.53 13.09 7.85
CA ALA A 94 3.03 14.26 8.57
C ALA A 94 4.52 14.54 8.29
N ASN A 95 5.34 13.49 8.19
CA ASN A 95 6.76 13.60 7.84
C ASN A 95 7.01 13.94 6.37
N PHE A 96 6.04 13.76 5.47
CA PHE A 96 6.17 14.14 4.07
C PHE A 96 5.93 15.64 3.84
N VAL A 97 5.15 16.27 4.72
CA VAL A 97 4.86 17.71 4.71
C VAL A 97 6.09 18.54 5.08
N ASN A 98 6.91 18.04 6.01
CA ASN A 98 8.06 18.72 6.61
C ASN A 98 9.37 18.42 5.86
#